data_AF-A0A8J2K956-F1
#
_entry.id   AF-A0A8J2K956-F1
#
_cell.length_a   1.000
_cell.length_b   1.000
_cell.length_c   1.000
_cell.angle_alpha   90.00
_cell.angle_beta   90.00
_cell.angle_gamma   90.00
#
_symmetry.space_group_name_H-M   'P 1'
#
loop_
_entity.id
_entity.type
_entity.pdbx_description
1 polymer ?
#
loop_
_entity_poly.entity_id
_entity_poly.type
_entity_poly.pdbx_seq_one_letter_code
_entity_poly.pdbx_strand_id
1 'polypeptide(L)'
;MAVLVLQLGVKYDVKPLVQKCEQLMSEDIQLEHAIETFTIARRYSLENLMDKAGNLLACHFEDISKEASFRDIDEETLIYLLRRDHLPLAELKLFNIVLRWANENMGENTSYSEVLRNIIPLIRFPLMTAQEFAYFVFPTQILPQKDVIDLFLYFNSEGKAR
;
A
#
# COMPACT_ATOMS: atom_id res chain seq x y z
N MET A 1 -17.93 9.39 12.97
CA MET A 1 -18.05 10.46 14.01
C MET A 1 -16.75 10.72 14.77
N ALA A 2 -16.01 9.70 15.21
CA ALA A 2 -14.75 9.88 15.96
C ALA A 2 -13.70 10.73 15.19
N VAL A 3 -13.62 10.54 13.87
CA VAL A 3 -12.71 11.27 12.95
C VAL A 3 -12.90 12.79 13.03
N LEU A 4 -14.14 13.26 12.97
CA LEU A 4 -14.47 14.68 13.07
C LEU A 4 -14.18 15.24 14.46
N VAL A 5 -14.41 14.46 15.53
CA VAL A 5 -14.12 14.88 16.91
C VAL A 5 -12.61 15.04 17.13
N LEU A 6 -11.78 14.18 16.53
CA LEU A 6 -10.33 14.34 16.57
C LEU A 6 -9.87 15.58 15.80
N GLN A 7 -10.41 15.81 14.59
CA GLN A 7 -10.11 17.02 13.82
C GLN A 7 -10.47 18.31 14.58
N LEU A 8 -11.61 18.32 15.25
CA LEU A 8 -12.03 19.44 16.12
C LEU A 8 -11.13 19.54 17.36
N GLY A 9 -10.83 18.43 18.02
CA GLY A 9 -9.97 18.39 19.20
C GLY A 9 -8.58 18.96 18.94
N VAL A 10 -8.00 18.67 17.77
CA VAL A 10 -6.72 19.27 17.36
C VAL A 10 -6.90 20.73 16.95
N LYS A 11 -7.98 21.10 16.25
CA LYS A 11 -8.26 22.49 15.88
C LYS A 11 -8.39 23.41 17.11
N TYR A 12 -8.87 22.89 18.23
CA TYR A 12 -9.04 23.62 19.49
C TYR A 12 -7.94 23.32 20.53
N ASP A 13 -6.85 22.64 20.14
CA ASP A 13 -5.68 22.27 20.97
C ASP A 13 -6.03 21.58 22.30
N VAL A 14 -7.09 20.76 22.29
CA VAL A 14 -7.56 20.03 23.47
C VAL A 14 -6.84 18.69 23.57
N LYS A 15 -5.60 18.72 24.07
CA LYS A 15 -4.74 17.54 24.29
C LYS A 15 -5.43 16.33 24.95
N PRO A 16 -6.23 16.47 26.03
CA PRO A 16 -6.89 15.31 26.64
C PRO A 16 -7.98 14.69 25.77
N LEU A 17 -8.62 15.48 24.89
CA LEU A 17 -9.61 14.97 23.95
C LEU A 17 -8.93 14.16 22.85
N VAL A 18 -7.78 14.61 22.34
CA VAL A 18 -7.00 13.88 21.33
C VAL A 18 -6.58 12.50 21.87
N GLN A 19 -6.08 12.42 23.10
CA GLN A 19 -5.72 11.14 23.72
C GLN A 19 -6.93 10.20 23.91
N LYS A 20 -8.08 10.75 24.31
CA LYS A 20 -9.31 9.96 24.46
C LYS A 20 -9.82 9.45 23.10
N CYS A 21 -9.76 10.30 22.08
CA CYS A 21 -10.12 9.94 20.72
C CYS A 21 -9.13 8.92 20.13
N GLU A 22 -7.84 9.01 20.43
CA GLU A 22 -6.84 8.01 20.04
C GLU A 22 -7.17 6.65 20.65
N GLN A 23 -7.52 6.58 21.94
CA GLN A 23 -7.96 5.34 22.59
C GLN A 23 -9.22 4.77 21.94
N LEU A 24 -10.27 5.59 21.76
CA LEU A 24 -11.53 5.17 21.16
C LEU A 24 -11.38 4.74 19.70
N MET A 25 -10.60 5.49 18.90
CA MET A 25 -10.28 5.08 17.54
C MET A 25 -9.51 3.78 17.55
N SER A 26 -8.58 3.59 18.49
CA SER A 26 -7.81 2.36 18.56
C SER A 26 -8.61 1.11 18.97
N GLU A 27 -9.82 1.31 19.51
CA GLU A 27 -10.77 0.25 19.85
C GLU A 27 -11.75 -0.04 18.68
N ASP A 28 -12.10 0.97 17.87
CA ASP A 28 -13.12 0.89 16.81
C ASP A 28 -12.62 1.44 15.44
N ILE A 29 -11.48 0.97 14.93
CA ILE A 29 -11.09 1.27 13.54
C ILE A 29 -11.93 0.42 12.60
N GLN A 30 -12.95 1.05 12.01
CA GLN A 30 -13.69 0.47 10.90
C GLN A 30 -12.89 0.61 9.59
N LEU A 31 -12.92 -0.43 8.77
CA LEU A 31 -12.16 -0.58 7.53
C LEU A 31 -12.45 0.54 6.53
N GLU A 32 -13.72 0.93 6.42
CA GLU A 32 -14.20 2.08 5.61
C GLU A 32 -13.54 3.41 6.00
N HIS A 33 -13.22 3.61 7.28
CA HIS A 33 -12.63 4.84 7.81
C HIS A 33 -11.12 4.70 8.03
N ALA A 34 -10.51 3.55 7.72
CA ALA A 34 -9.12 3.26 8.02
C ALA A 34 -8.17 4.14 7.19
N ILE A 35 -8.52 4.43 5.92
CA ILE A 35 -7.74 5.32 5.05
C ILE A 35 -7.78 6.75 5.58
N GLU A 36 -8.97 7.29 5.87
CA GLU A 36 -9.11 8.64 6.43
C GLU A 36 -8.39 8.76 7.77
N THR A 37 -8.53 7.76 8.63
CA THR A 37 -7.86 7.69 9.93
C THR A 37 -6.35 7.67 9.78
N PHE A 38 -5.81 6.92 8.81
CA PHE A 38 -4.38 6.89 8.51
C PHE A 38 -3.89 8.25 7.99
N THR A 39 -4.59 8.87 7.05
CA THR A 39 -4.24 10.20 6.51
C THR A 39 -4.22 11.26 7.61
N ILE A 40 -5.19 11.18 8.53
CA ILE A 40 -5.28 12.06 9.70
C ILE A 40 -4.17 11.77 10.71
N ALA A 41 -3.92 10.50 11.03
CA ALA A 41 -2.83 10.10 11.91
C ALA A 41 -1.48 10.60 11.38
N ARG A 42 -1.25 10.48 10.08
CA ARG A 42 -0.06 11.03 9.40
C ARG A 42 0.00 12.55 9.51
N ARG A 43 -1.10 13.24 9.17
CA ARG A 43 -1.19 14.71 9.22
C ARG A 43 -0.92 15.29 10.61
N TYR A 44 -1.34 14.57 11.65
CA TYR A 44 -1.16 14.98 13.05
C TYR A 44 0.02 14.28 13.75
N SER A 45 0.81 13.49 13.02
CA SER A 45 1.98 12.75 13.54
C SER A 45 1.65 11.88 14.78
N LEU A 46 0.50 11.20 14.75
CA LEU A 46 0.06 10.27 15.80
C LEU A 46 0.61 8.87 15.51
N GLU A 47 1.80 8.56 16.03
CA GLU A 47 2.52 7.32 15.71
C GLU A 47 1.74 6.05 16.09
N ASN A 48 1.13 5.96 17.28
CA ASN A 48 0.41 4.74 17.69
C ASN A 48 -0.82 4.47 16.80
N LEU A 49 -1.53 5.54 16.42
CA LEU A 49 -2.71 5.43 15.56
C LEU A 49 -2.30 5.10 14.13
N MET A 50 -1.22 5.70 13.64
CA MET A 50 -0.63 5.39 12.33
C MET A 50 -0.21 3.92 12.27
N ASP A 51 0.39 3.38 13.33
CA ASP A 51 0.81 1.99 13.39
C ASP A 51 -0.37 1.02 13.40
N LYS A 52 -1.40 1.30 14.20
CA LYS A 52 -2.62 0.47 14.27
C LYS A 52 -3.44 0.54 12.99
N ALA A 53 -3.67 1.75 12.46
CA ALA A 53 -4.38 1.93 11.20
C ALA A 53 -3.60 1.28 10.04
N GLY A 54 -2.27 1.45 10.00
CA GLY A 54 -1.41 0.80 9.01
C GLY A 54 -1.46 -0.73 9.08
N ASN A 55 -1.51 -1.31 10.29
CA ASN A 55 -1.68 -2.75 10.47
C ASN A 55 -3.04 -3.24 9.97
N LEU A 56 -4.13 -2.54 10.30
CA LEU A 56 -5.46 -2.91 9.82
C LEU A 56 -5.58 -2.78 8.30
N LEU A 57 -5.04 -1.70 7.74
CA LEU A 57 -4.96 -1.50 6.29
C LEU A 57 -4.16 -2.62 5.62
N ALA A 58 -3.05 -3.08 6.22
CA ALA A 58 -2.27 -4.20 5.69
C ALA A 58 -3.03 -5.53 5.79
N CYS A 59 -3.66 -5.83 6.92
CA CYS A 59 -4.45 -7.05 7.12
C CYS A 59 -5.63 -7.14 6.14
N HIS A 60 -6.27 -6.01 5.85
CA HIS A 60 -7.43 -5.92 4.98
C HIS A 60 -7.13 -5.34 3.60
N PHE A 61 -5.85 -5.32 3.20
CA PHE A 61 -5.43 -4.71 1.95
C PHE A 61 -6.14 -5.33 0.74
N GLU A 62 -6.46 -6.63 0.79
CA GLU A 62 -7.22 -7.30 -0.26
C GLU A 62 -8.63 -6.74 -0.41
N ASP A 63 -9.32 -6.48 0.70
CA ASP A 63 -10.69 -5.98 0.69
C ASP A 63 -10.71 -4.51 0.27
N ILE A 64 -9.79 -3.71 0.81
CA ILE A 64 -9.63 -2.30 0.44
C ILE A 64 -9.34 -2.18 -1.04
N SER A 65 -8.47 -3.04 -1.59
CA SER A 65 -8.15 -3.00 -3.00
C SER A 65 -9.37 -3.19 -3.91
N LYS A 66 -10.45 -3.83 -3.44
CA LYS A 66 -11.69 -4.00 -4.22
C LYS A 66 -12.63 -2.80 -4.09
N GLU A 67 -12.48 -1.99 -3.05
CA GLU A 67 -13.29 -0.81 -2.84
C GLU A 67 -12.88 0.34 -3.79
N ALA A 68 -13.86 1.20 -4.10
CA ALA A 68 -13.61 2.44 -4.84
C ALA A 68 -12.76 3.43 -4.04
N SER A 69 -12.82 3.35 -2.70
CA SER A 69 -12.05 4.13 -1.73
C SER A 69 -10.53 4.03 -1.93
N PHE A 70 -10.06 2.93 -2.54
CA PHE A 70 -8.64 2.71 -2.82
C PHE A 70 -8.06 3.69 -3.86
N ARG A 71 -8.92 4.26 -4.71
CA ARG A 71 -8.51 5.23 -5.73
C ARG A 71 -7.94 6.51 -5.13
N ASP A 72 -8.48 6.93 -3.98
CA ASP A 72 -8.12 8.18 -3.31
C ASP A 72 -6.89 8.05 -2.40
N ILE A 73 -6.18 6.91 -2.43
CA ILE A 73 -4.98 6.70 -1.64
C ILE A 73 -3.78 7.40 -2.28
N ASP A 74 -3.06 8.22 -1.50
CA ASP A 74 -1.81 8.86 -1.92
C ASP A 74 -0.66 7.85 -2.14
N GLU A 75 0.27 8.17 -3.05
CA GLU A 75 1.49 7.37 -3.32
C GLU A 75 2.26 7.04 -2.03
N GLU A 76 2.45 8.04 -1.16
CA GLU A 76 3.18 7.88 0.10
C GLU A 76 2.50 6.89 1.05
N THR A 77 1.16 6.86 1.07
CA THR A 77 0.40 5.92 1.89
C THR A 77 0.58 4.51 1.34
N LEU A 78 0.52 4.35 0.02
CA LEU A 78 0.77 3.07 -0.63
C LEU A 78 2.20 2.58 -0.37
N ILE A 79 3.21 3.44 -0.50
CA ILE A 79 4.61 3.13 -0.17
C ILE A 79 4.75 2.69 1.29
N TYR A 80 4.08 3.39 2.22
CA TYR A 80 4.12 3.04 3.63
C TYR A 80 3.53 1.65 3.89
N LEU A 81 2.40 1.32 3.27
CA LEU A 81 1.77 0.01 3.38
C LEU A 81 2.65 -1.09 2.77
N LEU A 82 3.21 -0.85 1.59
CA LEU A 82 4.07 -1.81 0.89
C LEU A 82 5.42 -2.04 1.57
N ARG A 83 5.92 -1.06 2.33
CA ARG A 83 7.09 -1.24 3.19
C ARG A 83 6.83 -2.16 4.38
N ARG A 84 5.57 -2.43 4.74
CA ARG A 84 5.26 -3.37 5.82
C ARG A 84 5.37 -4.80 5.33
N ASP A 85 6.31 -5.55 5.90
CA ASP A 85 6.64 -6.93 5.54
C ASP A 85 5.56 -7.98 5.88
N HIS A 86 4.41 -7.57 6.41
CA HIS A 86 3.35 -8.47 6.87
C HIS A 86 2.06 -8.31 6.08
N LEU A 87 2.15 -8.24 4.75
CA LEU A 87 0.99 -8.34 3.88
C LEU A 87 0.68 -9.82 3.64
N PRO A 88 -0.47 -10.35 4.11
CA PRO A 88 -0.86 -11.74 3.90
C PRO A 88 -1.37 -11.96 2.46
N LEU A 89 -0.66 -11.42 1.47
CA LEU A 89 -1.08 -11.39 0.07
C LEU A 89 0.00 -11.96 -0.83
N ALA A 90 -0.44 -12.66 -1.88
CA ALA A 90 0.44 -13.06 -2.95
C ALA A 90 0.99 -11.80 -3.64
N GLU A 91 2.31 -11.76 -3.88
CA GLU A 91 2.98 -10.65 -4.55
C GLU A 91 2.35 -10.35 -5.93
N LEU A 92 1.83 -11.37 -6.63
CA LEU A 92 1.06 -11.16 -7.87
C LEU A 92 -0.16 -10.26 -7.66
N LYS A 93 -0.94 -10.51 -6.61
CA LYS A 93 -2.13 -9.70 -6.33
C LYS A 93 -1.70 -8.27 -6.00
N LEU A 94 -0.64 -8.13 -5.21
CA LEU A 94 -0.07 -6.85 -4.85
C LEU A 94 0.40 -6.07 -6.08
N PHE A 95 1.08 -6.72 -7.03
CA PHE A 95 1.45 -6.12 -8.30
C PHE A 95 0.25 -5.67 -9.13
N ASN A 96 -0.80 -6.48 -9.24
CA ASN A 96 -2.03 -6.11 -9.96
C ASN A 96 -2.74 -4.91 -9.31
N ILE A 97 -2.76 -4.86 -7.97
CA ILE A 97 -3.35 -3.75 -7.21
C ILE A 97 -2.56 -2.46 -7.45
N VAL A 98 -1.24 -2.52 -7.38
CA VAL A 98 -0.33 -1.40 -7.67
C VAL A 98 -0.49 -0.93 -9.12
N LEU A 99 -0.59 -1.86 -10.07
CA LEU A 99 -0.81 -1.54 -11.48
C LEU A 99 -2.14 -0.82 -11.69
N ARG A 100 -3.21 -1.28 -11.04
CA ARG A 100 -4.52 -0.62 -11.08
C ARG A 100 -4.45 0.78 -10.47
N TRP A 101 -3.83 0.92 -9.30
CA TRP A 101 -3.63 2.21 -8.66
C TRP A 101 -2.87 3.19 -9.57
N ALA A 102 -1.80 2.72 -10.22
CA ALA A 102 -1.04 3.52 -11.16
C ALA A 102 -1.88 3.92 -12.38
N ASN A 103 -2.67 3.00 -12.95
CA ASN A 103 -3.54 3.32 -14.08
C ASN A 103 -4.62 4.36 -13.74
N GLU A 104 -5.08 4.39 -12.49
CA GLU A 104 -6.09 5.36 -12.02
C GLU A 104 -5.49 6.72 -11.62
N ASN A 105 -4.22 6.77 -11.21
CA ASN A 105 -3.49 7.97 -10.79
C ASN A 105 -2.52 8.53 -11.85
N MET A 106 -2.29 7.80 -12.94
CA MET A 106 -1.52 8.27 -14.08
C MET A 106 -2.30 9.37 -14.79
N GLY A 107 -1.78 10.60 -14.74
CA GLY A 107 -2.27 11.67 -15.60
C GLY A 107 -1.91 11.36 -17.06
N GLU A 108 -2.59 12.00 -18.01
CA GLU A 108 -2.37 11.80 -19.47
C GLU A 108 -0.91 11.95 -19.93
N ASN A 109 -0.01 12.50 -19.10
CA ASN A 109 1.39 12.76 -19.42
C ASN A 109 2.42 12.09 -18.49
N THR A 110 2.03 11.28 -17.51
CA THR A 110 2.98 10.65 -16.57
C THR A 110 3.30 9.23 -17.06
N SER A 111 4.57 8.83 -17.12
CA SER A 111 4.90 7.45 -17.51
C SER A 111 4.68 6.48 -16.34
N TYR A 112 4.23 5.25 -16.60
CA TYR A 112 4.21 4.16 -15.59
C TYR A 112 5.55 4.02 -14.88
N SER A 113 6.66 4.21 -15.60
CA SER A 113 8.01 4.11 -15.05
C SER A 113 8.33 5.18 -14.00
N GLU A 114 7.68 6.34 -14.03
CA GLU A 114 7.90 7.42 -13.07
C GLU A 114 7.08 7.20 -11.81
N VAL A 115 5.78 6.93 -11.96
CA VAL A 115 4.85 6.69 -10.84
C VAL A 115 5.22 5.42 -10.08
N LEU A 116 5.58 4.36 -10.80
CA LEU A 116 5.92 3.08 -10.19
C LEU A 116 7.39 2.98 -9.78
N ARG A 117 8.23 3.98 -10.09
CA ARG A 117 9.66 3.95 -9.77
C ARG A 117 9.95 3.68 -8.30
N ASN A 118 9.16 4.30 -7.42
CA ASN A 118 9.33 4.21 -5.98
C ASN A 118 8.66 2.97 -5.39
N ILE A 119 7.68 2.42 -6.10
CA ILE A 119 6.83 1.32 -5.64
C ILE A 119 7.36 -0.06 -6.11
N ILE A 120 7.79 -0.15 -7.36
CA ILE A 120 8.41 -1.34 -7.98
C ILE A 120 9.46 -2.02 -7.08
N PRO A 121 10.45 -1.30 -6.51
CA PRO A 121 11.48 -1.95 -5.68
C PRO A 121 10.95 -2.48 -4.35
N LEU A 122 9.73 -2.15 -3.95
CA LEU A 122 9.08 -2.68 -2.75
C LEU A 122 8.44 -4.06 -3.01
N ILE A 123 8.17 -4.40 -4.27
CA ILE A 123 7.55 -5.66 -4.66
C ILE A 123 8.61 -6.74 -4.74
N ARG A 124 8.39 -7.86 -4.05
CA ARG A 124 9.34 -8.99 -4.03
C ARG A 124 9.05 -9.94 -5.18
N PHE A 125 9.42 -9.53 -6.40
CA PHE A 125 9.27 -10.34 -7.61
C PHE A 125 9.76 -11.80 -7.51
N PRO A 126 10.85 -12.12 -6.78
CA PRO A 126 11.30 -13.51 -6.61
C PRO A 126 10.30 -14.45 -5.91
N LEU A 127 9.31 -13.91 -5.17
CA LEU A 127 8.25 -14.69 -4.52
C LEU A 127 7.05 -14.98 -5.44
N MET A 128 7.01 -14.39 -6.65
CA MET A 128 6.03 -14.76 -7.69
C MET A 128 6.49 -16.01 -8.44
N THR A 129 5.59 -16.70 -9.14
CA THR A 129 6.01 -17.78 -10.04
C THR A 129 6.53 -17.22 -11.37
N ALA A 130 7.43 -17.96 -12.04
CA ALA A 130 7.98 -17.56 -13.35
C ALA A 130 6.89 -17.38 -14.43
N GLN A 131 5.82 -18.18 -14.38
CA GLN A 131 4.70 -18.09 -15.31
C GLN A 131 3.91 -16.79 -15.08
N GLU A 132 3.63 -16.47 -13.83
CA GLU A 132 2.96 -15.24 -13.43
C GLU A 132 3.76 -14.00 -13.83
N PHE A 133 5.07 -14.00 -13.58
CA PHE A 133 5.96 -12.92 -14.00
C PHE A 133 5.93 -12.72 -15.53
N ALA A 134 6.03 -13.80 -16.30
CA ALA A 134 6.01 -13.74 -17.77
C ALA A 134 4.65 -13.28 -18.33
N TYR A 135 3.54 -13.59 -17.67
CA TYR A 135 2.21 -13.26 -18.15
C TYR A 135 1.72 -11.88 -17.70
N PHE A 136 2.06 -11.44 -16.49
CA PHE A 136 1.54 -10.20 -15.90
C PHE A 136 2.58 -9.07 -15.86
N VAL A 137 3.85 -9.36 -15.53
CA VAL A 137 4.88 -8.32 -15.35
C VAL A 137 5.59 -8.01 -16.68
N PHE A 138 5.98 -9.04 -17.44
CA PHE A 138 6.69 -8.86 -18.71
C PHE A 138 5.96 -7.95 -19.74
N PRO A 139 4.64 -8.10 -20.02
CA PRO A 139 3.98 -7.25 -21.01
C PRO A 139 3.84 -5.79 -20.58
N THR A 140 3.92 -5.51 -19.28
CA THR A 140 3.77 -4.14 -18.77
C THR A 140 5.01 -3.27 -18.99
N GLN A 141 6.17 -3.88 -19.32
CA GLN A 141 7.44 -3.20 -19.59
C GLN A 141 7.88 -2.18 -18.50
N ILE A 142 7.42 -2.36 -17.26
CA ILE A 142 7.70 -1.43 -16.16
C ILE A 142 9.12 -1.64 -15.60
N LEU A 143 9.64 -2.87 -15.72
CA LEU A 143 11.00 -3.21 -15.31
C LEU A 143 12.00 -3.00 -16.45
N PRO A 144 13.20 -2.46 -16.17
CA PRO A 144 14.26 -2.40 -17.15
C PRO A 144 14.71 -3.82 -17.53
N GLN A 145 15.19 -3.99 -18.76
CA GLN A 145 15.59 -5.31 -19.29
C GLN A 145 16.62 -6.04 -18.41
N LYS A 146 17.50 -5.31 -17.71
CA LYS A 146 18.49 -5.90 -16.80
C LYS A 146 17.81 -6.66 -15.65
N ASP A 147 16.86 -6.04 -14.98
CA ASP A 147 16.15 -6.64 -13.85
C ASP A 147 15.31 -7.84 -14.28
N VAL A 148 14.74 -7.79 -15.49
CA VAL A 148 14.00 -8.93 -16.09
C VAL A 148 14.93 -10.12 -16.31
N ILE A 149 16.15 -9.89 -16.81
CA ILE A 149 17.14 -10.95 -17.04
C ILE A 149 17.59 -11.56 -15.71
N ASP A 150 17.84 -10.74 -14.71
CA ASP A 150 18.28 -11.20 -13.38
C ASP A 150 17.19 -12.05 -12.71
N LEU A 151 15.92 -11.62 -12.77
CA LEU A 151 14.77 -12.39 -12.29
C LEU A 151 14.59 -13.69 -13.08
N PHE A 152 14.76 -13.66 -14.40
CA PHE A 152 14.71 -14.87 -15.22
C PHE A 152 15.80 -15.87 -14.86
N LEU A 153 17.03 -15.41 -14.62
CA LEU A 153 18.13 -16.25 -14.15
C LEU A 153 17.84 -16.82 -12.77
N TYR A 154 17.28 -16.03 -11.86
CA TYR A 154 16.84 -16.48 -10.54
C TYR A 154 15.84 -17.64 -10.66
N PHE A 155 14.74 -17.47 -11.42
CA PHE A 155 13.73 -18.50 -11.61
C PHE A 155 14.27 -19.79 -12.24
N ASN A 156 15.21 -19.70 -13.17
CA ASN A 156 15.84 -20.87 -13.78
C ASN A 156 16.89 -21.54 -12.88
N SER A 157 17.51 -20.78 -11.96
CA SER A 157 18.49 -21.31 -11.01
C SER A 157 17.83 -22.10 -9.87
N GLU A 158 16.65 -21.65 -9.38
CA GLU A 158 15.86 -22.42 -8.41
C GLU A 158 15.27 -23.70 -9.02
N GLY A 159 15.10 -23.73 -10.36
CA GLY A 159 14.76 -24.93 -11.12
C GLY A 159 15.84 -26.01 -11.18
N LYS A 160 17.08 -25.75 -10.69
CA LYS A 160 18.19 -26.72 -10.65
C LYS A 160 18.41 -27.41 -9.31
N ALA A 161 17.56 -27.17 -8.30
CA ALA A 161 17.64 -27.82 -6.99
C ALA A 161 16.56 -28.89 -6.77
N ARG A 162 16.16 -29.62 -7.83
CA ARG A 162 15.35 -30.84 -7.72
C ARG A 162 15.95 -31.99 -8.52
#